data_AF-A0A496SUQ6-F1
#
_entry.id   AF-A0A496SUQ6-F1
#
_cell.length_a   1.000
_cell.length_b   1.000
_cell.length_c   1.000
_cell.angle_alpha   90.00
_cell.angle_beta   90.00
_cell.angle_gamma   90.00
#
_symmetry.space_group_name_H-M   'P 1'
#
loop_
_entity.id
_entity.type
_entity.pdbx_description
1 polymer ?
#
loop_
_entity_poly.entity_id
_entity_poly.type
_entity_poly.pdbx_seq_one_letter_code
_entity_poly.pdbx_strand_id
1 'polypeptide(L)' 'KFFKEWDNLGCRTKLAVETDTEALLRNVDWQTFGVHRVAFYGNHRQKIKDLATLIGFEIVEDDK' A
#
# COMPACT_ATOMS: atom_id res chain seq x y z
N LYS A 1 -14.67 -4.91 18.72
CA LYS A 1 -15.11 -3.84 17.78
C LYS A 1 -13.99 -2.83 17.65
N PHE A 2 -13.52 -2.52 16.44
CA PHE A 2 -12.33 -1.68 16.22
C PHE A 2 -12.56 -0.18 16.50
N PHE A 3 -13.74 0.37 16.19
CA PHE A 3 -14.19 1.73 16.58
C PHE A 3 -15.70 1.93 16.35
N LYS A 4 -16.26 3.04 16.83
CA LYS A 4 -17.72 3.32 16.92
C LYS A 4 -18.50 3.11 15.62
N GLU A 5 -17.91 3.45 14.47
CA GLU A 5 -18.56 3.39 13.16
C GLU A 5 -18.21 2.14 12.33
N TRP A 6 -17.50 1.16 12.90
CA TRP A 6 -16.97 0.00 12.15
C TRP A 6 -18.04 -0.72 11.30
N ASP A 7 -19.21 -0.98 11.88
CA ASP A 7 -20.28 -1.73 11.20
C ASP A 7 -20.94 -0.91 10.07
N ASN A 8 -20.85 0.42 10.11
CA ASN A 8 -21.39 1.33 9.09
C ASN A 8 -20.45 1.50 7.88
N LEU A 9 -19.27 0.86 7.88
CA LEU A 9 -18.27 0.94 6.81
C LEU A 9 -18.28 -0.27 5.85
N GLY A 10 -19.24 -1.19 6.03
CA GLY A 10 -19.33 -2.44 5.25
C GLY A 10 -19.69 -2.25 3.78
N CYS A 11 -20.66 -1.38 3.47
CA CYS A 11 -21.12 -1.13 2.10
C CYS A 11 -20.23 -0.10 1.37
N ARG A 12 -18.95 -0.40 1.19
CA ARG A 12 -18.02 0.41 0.40
C ARG A 12 -17.23 -0.48 -0.54
N THR A 13 -16.85 0.06 -1.71
CA THR A 13 -15.91 -0.61 -2.60
C THR A 13 -14.62 -0.91 -1.85
N LYS A 14 -14.24 -2.19 -1.83
CA LYS A 14 -12.96 -2.66 -1.28
C LYS A 14 -12.12 -3.12 -2.45
N LEU A 15 -10.87 -2.67 -2.48
CA LEU A 15 -9.89 -3.20 -3.43
C LEU A 15 -9.20 -4.40 -2.77
N ALA A 16 -9.22 -5.55 -3.45
CA ALA A 16 -8.41 -6.71 -3.08
C ALA A 16 -7.15 -6.73 -3.97
N VAL A 17 -6.00 -7.02 -3.37
CA VAL A 17 -4.71 -7.06 -4.06
C VAL A 17 -4.03 -8.38 -3.71
N GLU A 18 -3.53 -9.09 -4.71
CA GLU A 18 -2.70 -10.29 -4.52
C GLU A 18 -1.25 -9.87 -4.24
N THR A 19 -0.69 -10.36 -3.13
CA THR A 19 0.68 -10.06 -2.68
C THR A 19 1.10 -11.04 -1.59
N ASP A 20 2.39 -11.09 -1.27
CA ASP A 20 2.86 -11.69 -0.01
C ASP A 20 2.40 -10.81 1.16
N THR A 21 1.28 -11.19 1.77
CA THR A 21 0.64 -10.41 2.83
C THR A 21 1.44 -10.48 4.13
N GLU A 22 2.16 -11.57 4.37
CA GLU A 22 2.98 -11.74 5.58
C GLU A 22 4.20 -10.82 5.53
N ALA A 23 4.93 -10.83 4.41
CA ALA A 23 6.06 -9.92 4.19
C ALA A 23 5.60 -8.46 4.29
N LEU A 24 4.53 -8.09 3.59
CA LEU A 24 3.99 -6.73 3.61
C LEU A 24 3.65 -6.26 5.03
N LEU A 25 2.89 -7.04 5.80
CA LEU A 25 2.50 -6.65 7.15
C LEU A 25 3.69 -6.52 8.11
N ARG A 26 4.75 -7.31 7.91
CA ARG A 26 5.96 -7.27 8.72
C ARG A 26 6.86 -6.08 8.40
N ASN A 27 7.00 -5.74 7.12
CA ASN A 27 7.99 -4.78 6.65
C ASN A 27 7.46 -3.33 6.62
N VAL A 28 6.14 -3.14 6.51
CA VAL A 28 5.56 -1.80 6.40
C VAL A 28 5.93 -0.92 7.61
N ASP A 29 6.61 0.19 7.32
CA ASP A 29 6.83 1.27 8.28
C ASP A 29 5.58 2.17 8.39
N TRP A 30 4.71 1.83 9.33
CA TRP A 30 3.49 2.59 9.62
C TRP A 30 3.76 3.97 10.22
N GLN A 31 4.93 4.21 10.82
CA GLN A 31 5.28 5.50 11.41
C GLN A 31 5.65 6.51 10.34
N THR A 32 6.43 6.10 9.35
CA THR A 32 6.84 6.98 8.24
C THR A 32 5.72 7.17 7.21
N PHE A 33 5.01 6.09 6.84
CA PHE A 33 4.10 6.13 5.67
C PHE A 33 2.59 6.17 6.01
N GLY A 34 2.21 5.93 7.26
CA GLY A 34 0.81 5.96 7.69
C GLY A 34 -0.09 4.92 6.98
N VAL A 35 -1.41 5.17 7.01
CA VAL A 35 -2.43 4.17 6.58
C VAL A 35 -3.06 4.46 5.22
N HIS A 36 -2.84 5.63 4.63
CA HIS A 36 -3.41 5.99 3.33
C HIS A 36 -2.52 5.47 2.21
N ARG A 37 -3.10 4.66 1.31
CA ARG A 37 -2.38 4.05 0.18
C ARG A 37 -3.07 4.42 -1.14
N VAL A 38 -2.27 4.57 -2.18
CA VAL A 38 -2.74 4.72 -3.57
C VAL A 38 -2.48 3.40 -4.28
N ALA A 39 -3.49 2.86 -4.94
CA ALA A 39 -3.39 1.62 -5.68
C ALA A 39 -3.67 1.87 -7.16
N PHE A 40 -2.89 1.22 -8.02
CA PHE A 40 -3.02 1.29 -9.47
C PHE A 40 -3.37 -0.11 -10.01
N TYR A 41 -4.24 -0.18 -11.01
CA TYR A 41 -4.47 -1.42 -11.74
C TYR A 41 -3.33 -1.69 -12.73
N GLY A 42 -2.84 -2.93 -12.73
CA GLY A 42 -1.75 -3.39 -13.61
C GLY A 42 -0.36 -3.33 -12.96
N ASN A 43 0.63 -3.90 -13.65
CA ASN A 43 2.02 -3.92 -13.16
C ASN A 43 2.79 -2.67 -13.62
N HIS A 44 2.98 -1.72 -12.71
CA HIS A 44 3.73 -0.48 -12.95
C HIS A 44 5.02 -0.39 -12.14
N ARG A 45 5.47 -1.48 -11.50
CA ARG A 45 6.59 -1.47 -10.55
C ARG A 45 7.84 -0.83 -11.13
N GLN A 46 8.26 -1.25 -12.33
CA GLN A 46 9.47 -0.70 -12.96
C GLN A 46 9.31 0.79 -13.30
N LYS A 47 8.16 1.19 -13.86
CA LYS A 47 7.89 2.59 -14.20
C LYS A 47 7.95 3.51 -12.98
N ILE A 48 7.48 3.05 -11.82
CA ILE A 48 7.56 3.79 -10.56
C ILE A 48 9.02 3.92 -10.10
N LYS A 49 9.82 2.85 -10.22
CA LYS A 49 11.27 2.88 -9.91
C LYS A 49 12.04 3.84 -10.82
N ASP A 50 11.74 3.82 -12.11
CA ASP A 50 12.36 4.71 -13.09
C ASP A 50 11.98 6.17 -12.77
N LEU A 51 10.71 6.44 -12.48
CA LEU A 51 10.26 7.77 -12.10
C LEU A 51 10.94 8.27 -10.83
N ALA A 52 11.00 7.44 -9.77
CA ALA A 52 11.66 7.81 -8.53
C ALA A 52 13.14 8.19 -8.75
N THR A 53 13.84 7.43 -9.60
CA THR A 53 15.22 7.73 -9.99
C THR A 53 15.32 9.10 -10.67
N LEU A 54 14.41 9.42 -11.60
CA LEU A 54 14.40 10.70 -12.32
C LEU A 54 14.12 11.90 -11.41
N ILE A 55 13.30 11.73 -10.38
CA ILE A 55 12.91 12.82 -9.46
C ILE A 55 13.75 12.87 -8.18
N GLY A 56 14.74 11.98 -8.03
CA GLY A 56 15.64 11.94 -6.87
C GLY A 56 15.00 11.36 -5.60
N PHE A 57 14.04 10.44 -5.75
CA PHE A 57 13.38 9.76 -4.64
C PHE A 57 13.97 8.36 -4.41
N GLU A 58 13.97 7.94 -3.15
CA GLU A 58 14.30 6.58 -2.75
C GLU A 58 13.08 5.66 -2.90
N ILE A 59 13.33 4.40 -3.28
CA ILE A 59 12.31 3.36 -3.38
C ILE A 59 12.40 2.43 -2.18
N VAL A 60 11.27 2.24 -1.50
CA VAL A 60 11.08 1.23 -0.46
C VAL A 60 10.12 0.17 -0.99
N GLU A 61 10.52 -1.11 -0.94
CA GLU A 61 9.70 -2.26 -1.34
C GLU A 61 9.36 -3.09 -0.10
N ASP A 62 8.15 -2.94 0.45
CA ASP A 62 7.72 -3.64 1.67
C ASP A 62 7.16 -5.05 1.39
N ASP A 63 6.86 -5.38 0.14
CA ASP A 63 6.14 -6.60 -0.23
C ASP A 63 7.03 -7.85 -0.43
N LYS A 64 8.32 -7.76 -0.07
CA LYS A 64 9.33 -8.81 -0.29
C LYS A 64 9.99 -9.30 1.00
#